data_AF-A0A8S4QYW9-F1
#
_entry.id   AF-A0A8S4QYW9-F1
#
_cell.length_a   1.000
_cell.length_b   1.000
_cell.length_c   1.000
_cell.angle_alpha   90.00
_cell.angle_beta   90.00
_cell.angle_gamma   90.00
#
_symmetry.space_group_name_H-M   'P 1'
#
loop_
_entity.id
_entity.type
_entity.pdbx_description
1 polymer ?
#
loop_
_entity_poly.entity_id
_entity_poly.type
_entity_poly.pdbx_seq_one_letter_code
_entity_poly.pdbx_strand_id
1 'polypeptide(L)'
;MSDSKSSLELLENPKLTHPLVKAVREIVEDARMENKEIRLHWIRAHVGTPGNERADELAKEAALKIGHSVDYNKIPLSHVKRKIREESVKKWQARYSTSQTGRVTKMFFPEVGKAYSILRKTKMTPVLCQAFTGHGGLAEYLYRFRLKDSPACECDEPARLPGKQKT
;
A
#
# COMPACT_ATOMS: atom_id res chain seq x y z
N MET A 1 28.22 -20.97 7.50
CA MET A 1 28.41 -19.71 6.75
C MET A 1 27.25 -19.57 5.77
N SER A 2 26.81 -18.36 5.44
CA SER A 2 25.74 -18.09 4.46
C SER A 2 26.03 -16.79 3.71
N ASP A 3 25.67 -16.74 2.44
CA ASP A 3 25.76 -15.55 1.60
C ASP A 3 24.51 -14.66 1.64
N SER A 4 23.39 -15.20 2.12
CA SER A 4 22.13 -14.48 2.32
C SER A 4 22.14 -13.70 3.63
N LYS A 5 22.56 -12.44 3.55
CA LYS A 5 22.53 -11.53 4.70
C LYS A 5 21.12 -11.38 5.29
N SER A 6 20.12 -11.28 4.42
CA SER A 6 18.72 -11.17 4.84
C SER A 6 18.24 -12.39 5.63
N SER A 7 18.66 -13.60 5.26
CA SER A 7 18.34 -14.81 6.02
C SER A 7 18.92 -14.78 7.44
N LEU A 8 20.15 -14.28 7.60
CA LEU A 8 20.79 -14.15 8.90
C LEU A 8 20.12 -13.07 9.76
N GLU A 9 19.83 -11.90 9.18
CA GLU A 9 19.08 -10.84 9.86
C GLU A 9 17.67 -11.30 10.31
N LEU A 10 17.01 -12.17 9.52
CA LEU A 10 15.73 -12.77 9.90
C LEU A 10 15.88 -13.73 11.11
N LEU A 11 16.97 -14.50 11.16
CA LEU A 11 17.27 -15.40 12.29
C LEU A 11 17.59 -14.63 13.58
N GLU A 12 18.18 -13.44 13.48
CA GLU A 12 18.46 -12.57 14.63
C GLU A 12 17.21 -11.88 15.19
N ASN A 13 16.18 -11.63 14.38
CA ASN A 13 15.00 -10.87 14.81
C ASN A 13 14.01 -11.71 15.66
N PRO A 14 13.94 -11.54 17.00
CA PRO A 14 13.13 -12.40 17.86
C PRO A 14 11.62 -12.24 17.63
N LYS A 15 11.18 -11.11 17.07
CA LYS A 15 9.75 -10.80 16.84
C LYS A 15 9.18 -11.49 15.60
N LEU A 16 10.04 -12.04 14.74
CA LEU A 16 9.60 -12.66 13.49
C LEU A 16 9.11 -14.08 13.74
N THR A 17 7.87 -14.36 13.31
CA THR A 17 7.18 -15.65 13.50
C THR A 17 7.14 -16.51 12.23
N HIS A 18 8.07 -16.30 11.30
CA HIS A 18 8.09 -17.09 10.06
C HIS A 18 8.33 -18.58 10.38
N PRO A 19 7.51 -19.53 9.87
CA PRO A 19 7.61 -20.95 10.24
C PRO A 19 9.00 -21.54 10.00
N LEU A 20 9.66 -21.21 8.89
CA LEU A 20 11.01 -21.70 8.60
C LEU A 20 12.06 -21.14 9.57
N VAL A 21 11.91 -19.88 10.00
CA VAL A 21 12.83 -19.26 10.96
C VAL A 21 12.67 -19.90 12.33
N LYS A 22 11.43 -20.23 12.72
CA LYS A 22 11.15 -20.98 13.95
C LYS A 22 11.78 -22.37 13.91
N ALA A 23 11.60 -23.11 12.81
CA ALA A 23 12.19 -24.44 12.65
C ALA A 23 13.73 -24.41 12.71
N VAL A 24 14.39 -23.45 12.03
CA VAL A 24 15.84 -23.32 12.09
C VAL A 24 16.32 -22.98 13.50
N ARG A 25 15.60 -22.11 14.23
CA ARG A 25 15.94 -21.80 15.63
C ARG A 25 15.81 -23.02 16.53
N GLU A 26 14.75 -23.81 16.38
CA GLU A 26 14.57 -25.06 17.12
C GLU A 26 15.75 -26.02 16.88
N ILE A 27 16.15 -26.22 15.62
CA ILE A 27 17.33 -27.03 15.28
C ILE A 27 18.62 -26.50 15.92
N VAL A 28 18.82 -25.18 15.93
CA VAL A 28 20.00 -24.55 16.55
C VAL A 28 19.99 -24.73 18.06
N GLU A 29 18.85 -24.58 18.71
CA GLU A 29 18.71 -24.79 20.16
C GLU A 29 18.89 -26.26 20.53
N ASP A 30 18.33 -27.20 19.76
CA ASP A 30 18.53 -28.64 19.96
C ASP A 30 20.01 -29.01 19.90
N ALA A 31 20.74 -28.51 18.90
CA ALA A 31 22.17 -28.74 18.80
C ALA A 31 22.96 -28.11 19.97
N ARG A 32 22.53 -26.95 20.48
CA ARG A 32 23.14 -26.33 21.67
C ARG A 32 22.88 -27.16 22.94
N MET A 33 21.70 -27.75 23.08
CA MET A 33 21.39 -28.69 24.18
C MET A 33 22.27 -29.94 24.12
N GLU A 34 22.68 -30.36 22.93
CA GLU A 34 23.69 -31.41 22.71
C GLU A 34 25.13 -30.92 22.88
N ASN A 35 25.34 -29.74 23.48
CA ASN A 35 26.64 -29.15 23.76
C ASN A 35 27.47 -28.84 22.49
N LYS A 36 26.81 -28.59 21.35
CA LYS A 36 27.44 -28.14 20.11
C LYS A 36 27.46 -26.61 20.03
N GLU A 37 28.63 -26.05 19.73
CA GLU A 37 28.76 -24.61 19.48
C GLU A 37 28.38 -24.28 18.02
N ILE A 38 27.34 -23.47 17.84
CA ILE A 38 26.90 -23.01 16.51
C ILE A 38 27.14 -21.50 16.37
N ARG A 39 27.94 -21.14 15.36
CA ARG A 39 28.16 -19.75 14.92
C ARG A 39 27.71 -19.58 13.47
N LEU A 40 26.86 -18.59 13.24
CA LEU A 40 26.41 -18.22 11.89
C LEU A 40 27.18 -16.98 11.43
N HIS A 41 27.84 -17.09 10.28
CA HIS A 41 28.63 -16.01 9.70
C HIS A 41 28.12 -15.70 8.29
N TRP A 42 27.99 -14.40 8.00
CA TRP A 42 27.75 -13.90 6.65
C TRP A 42 29.06 -13.88 5.86
N ILE A 43 29.01 -14.33 4.61
CA ILE A 43 30.11 -14.23 3.65
C ILE A 43 29.60 -13.62 2.35
N ARG A 44 30.49 -13.05 1.54
CA ARG A 44 30.10 -12.45 0.26
C ARG A 44 29.92 -13.54 -0.80
N ALA A 45 28.84 -13.46 -1.57
CA ALA A 45 28.62 -14.34 -2.73
C ALA A 45 29.63 -14.05 -3.85
N HIS A 46 29.97 -15.07 -4.64
CA HIS A 46 30.73 -14.97 -5.89
C HIS A 46 32.13 -14.31 -5.78
N VAL A 47 32.84 -14.58 -4.69
CA VAL A 47 34.21 -14.06 -4.46
C VAL A 47 35.30 -15.16 -4.48
N GLY A 48 35.02 -16.35 -4.99
CA GLY A 48 36.02 -17.43 -5.01
C GLY A 48 36.09 -18.27 -3.74
N THR A 49 35.09 -18.21 -2.84
CA THR A 49 35.11 -19.02 -1.61
C THR A 49 34.67 -20.45 -1.94
N PRO A 50 35.56 -21.47 -1.96
CA PRO A 50 35.25 -22.75 -2.60
C PRO A 50 34.02 -23.46 -2.01
N GLY A 51 33.85 -23.40 -0.69
CA GLY A 51 32.68 -24.00 -0.02
C GLY A 51 31.35 -23.30 -0.33
N ASN A 52 31.35 -21.97 -0.46
CA ASN A 52 30.13 -21.24 -0.83
C ASN A 52 29.77 -21.46 -2.30
N GLU A 53 30.77 -21.40 -3.18
CA GLU A 53 30.56 -21.62 -4.61
C GLU A 53 30.05 -23.03 -4.89
N ARG A 54 30.58 -24.04 -4.18
CA ARG A 54 30.06 -25.39 -4.26
C ARG A 54 28.62 -25.50 -3.76
N ALA A 55 28.28 -24.81 -2.67
CA ALA A 55 26.90 -24.78 -2.17
C ALA A 55 25.93 -24.12 -3.17
N ASP A 56 26.32 -22.99 -3.78
CA ASP A 56 25.54 -22.28 -4.80
C ASP A 56 25.34 -23.14 -6.05
N GLU A 57 26.40 -23.80 -6.51
CA GLU A 57 26.35 -24.70 -7.66
C GLU A 57 25.36 -25.85 -7.42
N LEU A 58 25.45 -26.52 -6.27
CA LEU A 58 24.56 -27.61 -5.89
C LEU A 58 23.10 -27.13 -5.74
N ALA A 59 22.88 -25.96 -5.12
CA ALA A 59 21.55 -25.37 -4.99
C ALA A 59 20.94 -25.05 -6.37
N LYS A 60 21.75 -24.52 -7.30
CA LYS A 60 21.33 -24.23 -8.67
C LYS A 60 21.03 -25.51 -9.46
N GLU A 61 21.86 -26.53 -9.33
CA GLU A 61 21.62 -27.84 -9.96
C GLU A 61 20.32 -28.46 -9.45
N ALA A 62 20.08 -28.42 -8.14
CA ALA A 62 18.84 -28.91 -7.52
C ALA A 62 17.62 -28.13 -8.01
N ALA A 63 17.72 -26.80 -8.12
CA ALA A 63 16.62 -25.96 -8.62
C ALA A 63 16.27 -26.21 -10.10
N LEU A 64 17.23 -26.70 -10.90
CA LEU A 64 17.04 -27.01 -12.33
C LEU A 64 16.50 -28.44 -12.58
N LYS A 65 16.54 -29.33 -11.59
CA LYS A 65 15.98 -30.67 -11.71
C LYS A 65 14.45 -30.59 -11.74
N ILE A 66 13.86 -31.08 -12.84
CA ILE A 66 12.40 -31.14 -13.01
C ILE A 66 11.85 -32.26 -12.11
N GLY A 67 10.80 -31.99 -11.34
CA GLY A 67 10.08 -32.99 -10.54
C GLY A 67 10.01 -32.74 -9.03
N HIS A 68 10.61 -31.66 -8.53
CA HIS A 68 10.42 -31.26 -7.12
C HIS A 68 9.03 -30.67 -6.91
N SER A 69 8.29 -31.20 -5.93
CA SER A 69 7.09 -30.54 -5.42
C SER A 69 7.48 -29.27 -4.65
N VAL A 70 6.60 -28.27 -4.64
CA VAL A 70 6.85 -27.01 -3.91
C VAL A 70 6.89 -27.31 -2.41
N ASP A 71 8.09 -27.23 -1.83
CA ASP A 71 8.34 -27.55 -0.41
C ASP A 71 7.71 -26.52 0.55
N TYR A 72 7.58 -25.27 0.11
CA TYR A 72 6.93 -24.21 0.87
C TYR A 72 5.98 -23.39 0.00
N ASN A 73 4.67 -23.65 0.13
CA ASN A 73 3.61 -22.97 -0.62
C ASN A 73 2.72 -22.07 0.26
N LYS A 74 3.22 -21.61 1.41
CA LYS A 74 2.43 -20.71 2.27
C LYS A 74 2.44 -19.30 1.71
N ILE A 75 1.25 -18.72 1.58
CA ILE A 75 1.08 -17.33 1.15
C ILE A 75 1.38 -16.41 2.34
N PRO A 76 2.25 -15.39 2.18
CA PRO A 76 2.50 -14.43 3.25
C PRO A 76 1.21 -13.71 3.67
N LEU A 77 1.00 -13.51 4.97
CA LEU A 77 -0.14 -12.74 5.48
C LEU A 77 -0.18 -11.32 4.89
N SER A 78 0.97 -10.72 4.62
CA SER A 78 1.09 -9.42 3.94
C SER A 78 0.48 -9.46 2.54
N HIS A 79 0.65 -10.55 1.81
CA HIS A 79 0.05 -10.75 0.49
C HIS A 79 -1.48 -10.82 0.59
N VAL A 80 -2.01 -11.62 1.52
CA VAL A 80 -3.45 -11.73 1.75
C VAL A 80 -4.05 -10.37 2.15
N LYS A 81 -3.44 -9.67 3.12
CA LYS A 81 -3.88 -8.33 3.54
C LYS A 81 -3.86 -7.34 2.39
N ARG A 82 -2.83 -7.37 1.54
CA ARG A 82 -2.76 -6.52 0.35
C ARG A 82 -3.91 -6.82 -0.61
N LYS A 83 -4.18 -8.10 -0.88
CA LYS A 83 -5.29 -8.51 -1.76
C LYS A 83 -6.65 -8.07 -1.24
N ILE A 84 -6.90 -8.24 0.06
CA ILE A 84 -8.11 -7.75 0.71
C ILE A 84 -8.25 -6.23 0.54
N ARG A 85 -7.16 -5.49 0.73
CA ARG A 85 -7.15 -4.03 0.55
C ARG A 85 -7.43 -3.62 -0.90
N GLU A 86 -6.81 -4.30 -1.87
CA GLU A 86 -7.05 -4.07 -3.30
C GLU A 86 -8.55 -4.22 -3.64
N GLU A 87 -9.16 -5.33 -3.23
CA GLU A 87 -10.59 -5.58 -3.46
C GLU A 87 -11.49 -4.60 -2.71
N SER A 88 -11.11 -4.21 -1.49
CA SER A 88 -11.85 -3.21 -0.71
C SER A 88 -11.86 -1.85 -1.40
N VAL A 89 -10.72 -1.42 -1.95
CA VAL A 89 -10.63 -0.16 -2.70
C VAL A 89 -11.44 -0.22 -3.99
N LYS A 90 -11.40 -1.34 -4.73
CA LYS A 90 -12.22 -1.52 -5.94
C LYS A 90 -13.72 -1.40 -5.62
N LYS A 91 -14.20 -2.10 -4.60
CA LYS A 91 -15.60 -2.02 -4.16
C LYS A 91 -15.97 -0.61 -3.71
N TRP A 92 -15.07 0.09 -3.02
CA TRP A 92 -15.29 1.48 -2.64
C TRP A 92 -15.36 2.39 -3.87
N GLN A 93 -14.43 2.27 -4.82
CA GLN A 93 -14.47 3.03 -6.07
C GLN A 93 -15.78 2.82 -6.83
N ALA A 94 -16.25 1.58 -6.95
CA ALA A 94 -17.51 1.29 -7.64
C ALA A 94 -18.70 2.04 -7.01
N ARG A 95 -18.85 1.94 -5.68
CA ARG A 95 -19.90 2.68 -4.94
C ARG A 95 -19.71 4.20 -5.04
N TYR A 96 -18.47 4.66 -5.00
CA TYR A 96 -18.15 6.07 -5.09
C TYR A 96 -18.53 6.63 -6.47
N SER A 97 -18.20 5.93 -7.55
CA SER A 97 -18.55 6.34 -8.91
C SER A 97 -20.07 6.41 -9.12
N THR A 98 -20.83 5.42 -8.64
CA THR A 98 -22.29 5.37 -8.84
C THR A 98 -23.11 6.21 -7.86
N SER A 99 -22.51 6.70 -6.77
CA SER A 99 -23.22 7.54 -5.79
C SER A 99 -23.77 8.83 -6.43
N GLN A 100 -24.99 9.24 -6.06
CA GLN A 100 -25.56 10.52 -6.48
C GLN A 100 -25.01 11.71 -5.69
N THR A 101 -24.34 11.45 -4.56
CA THR A 101 -23.83 12.47 -3.64
C THR A 101 -22.33 12.74 -3.85
N GLY A 102 -21.84 13.86 -3.29
CA GLY A 102 -20.41 14.19 -3.29
C GLY A 102 -19.86 14.65 -4.64
N ARG A 103 -20.70 15.24 -5.51
CA ARG A 103 -20.32 15.72 -6.85
C ARG A 103 -19.06 16.62 -6.82
N VAL A 104 -19.02 17.59 -5.91
CA VAL A 104 -17.85 18.49 -5.77
C VAL A 104 -16.61 17.71 -5.39
N THR A 105 -16.70 16.80 -4.41
CA THR A 105 -15.57 15.94 -4.02
C THR A 105 -15.07 15.08 -5.17
N LYS A 106 -15.96 14.55 -6.01
CA LYS A 106 -15.58 13.76 -7.19
C LYS A 106 -14.82 14.55 -8.24
N MET A 107 -15.02 15.86 -8.33
CA MET A 107 -14.25 16.72 -9.25
C MET A 107 -12.78 16.79 -8.84
N PHE A 108 -12.50 16.88 -7.54
CA PHE A 108 -11.12 16.90 -7.03
C PHE A 108 -10.52 15.50 -6.90
N PHE A 109 -11.35 14.51 -6.56
CA PHE A 109 -10.92 13.17 -6.16
C PHE A 109 -11.70 12.07 -6.88
N PRO A 110 -11.59 11.95 -8.22
CA PRO A 110 -12.35 10.95 -8.98
C PRO A 110 -11.97 9.51 -8.63
N GLU A 111 -10.70 9.29 -8.25
CA GLU A 111 -10.16 7.98 -7.87
C GLU A 111 -9.90 7.90 -6.36
N VAL A 112 -10.68 7.05 -5.69
CA VAL A 112 -10.64 6.78 -4.25
C VAL A 112 -9.24 6.39 -3.76
N GLY A 113 -8.53 5.54 -4.50
CA GLY A 113 -7.20 5.06 -4.10
C GLY A 113 -6.18 6.21 -4.01
N LYS A 114 -6.18 7.10 -5.01
CA LYS A 114 -5.32 8.30 -5.03
C LYS A 114 -5.79 9.31 -3.99
N ALA A 115 -7.10 9.54 -3.90
CA ALA A 115 -7.71 10.42 -2.92
C ALA A 115 -7.28 10.05 -1.50
N TYR A 116 -7.38 8.77 -1.12
CA TYR A 116 -6.96 8.29 0.19
C TYR A 116 -5.47 8.56 0.48
N SER A 117 -4.60 8.36 -0.51
CA SER A 117 -3.16 8.62 -0.38
C SER A 117 -2.86 10.11 -0.14
N ILE A 118 -3.54 11.00 -0.87
CA ILE A 118 -3.39 12.45 -0.76
C ILE A 118 -3.96 12.92 0.58
N LEU A 119 -5.23 12.63 0.85
CA LEU A 119 -5.96 13.11 2.02
C LEU A 119 -5.31 12.66 3.34
N ARG A 120 -4.70 11.47 3.39
CA ARG A 120 -3.98 10.99 4.58
C ARG A 120 -2.72 11.82 4.90
N LYS A 121 -2.11 12.44 3.89
CA LYS A 121 -0.89 13.26 4.02
C LYS A 121 -1.19 14.74 4.15
N THR A 122 -2.38 15.17 3.74
CA THR A 122 -2.81 16.57 3.81
C THR A 122 -3.34 16.89 5.20
N LYS A 123 -2.81 17.95 5.82
CA LYS A 123 -3.44 18.53 7.02
C LYS A 123 -4.75 19.20 6.61
N MET A 124 -5.87 18.61 7.02
CA MET A 124 -7.17 19.13 6.66
C MET A 124 -7.50 20.39 7.48
N THR A 125 -7.85 21.48 6.81
CA THR A 125 -8.32 22.73 7.43
C THR A 125 -9.81 22.92 7.14
N PRO A 126 -10.54 23.73 7.93
CA PRO A 126 -11.95 24.03 7.65
C PRO A 126 -12.17 24.55 6.23
N VAL A 127 -11.29 25.42 5.73
CA VAL A 127 -11.38 25.97 4.36
C VAL A 127 -11.24 24.86 3.32
N LEU A 128 -10.26 23.96 3.47
CA LEU A 128 -10.07 22.84 2.55
C LEU A 128 -11.24 21.86 2.59
N CYS A 129 -11.80 21.57 3.77
CA CYS A 129 -13.03 20.78 3.90
C CYS A 129 -14.17 21.39 3.09
N GLN A 130 -14.40 22.70 3.25
CA GLN A 130 -15.48 23.39 2.55
C GLN A 130 -15.27 23.37 1.04
N ALA A 131 -14.04 23.63 0.58
CA ALA A 131 -13.68 23.58 -0.84
C ALA A 131 -13.87 22.18 -1.45
N PHE A 132 -13.39 21.12 -0.79
CA PHE A 132 -13.47 19.77 -1.34
C PHE A 132 -14.86 19.13 -1.24
N THR A 133 -15.70 19.57 -0.32
CA THR A 133 -17.06 19.02 -0.17
C THR A 133 -18.11 19.88 -0.86
N GLY A 134 -17.81 21.15 -1.13
CA GLY A 134 -18.81 22.13 -1.53
C GLY A 134 -19.78 22.48 -0.42
N HIS A 135 -19.49 22.11 0.84
CA HIS A 135 -20.35 22.37 1.98
C HIS A 135 -19.71 23.40 2.89
N GLY A 136 -20.34 24.57 3.05
CA GLY A 136 -19.81 25.65 3.86
C GLY A 136 -20.27 27.03 3.42
N GLY A 137 -19.45 28.05 3.66
CA GLY A 137 -19.75 29.46 3.33
C GLY A 137 -19.72 29.79 1.83
N LEU A 138 -19.97 28.82 0.95
CA LEU A 138 -20.02 29.02 -0.50
C LEU A 138 -21.40 29.55 -0.90
N ALA A 139 -21.46 30.50 -1.84
CA ALA A 139 -22.72 31.12 -2.27
C ALA A 139 -23.75 30.08 -2.75
N GLU A 140 -23.33 29.12 -3.58
CA GLU A 140 -24.17 28.01 -4.05
C GLU A 140 -24.76 27.18 -2.89
N TYR A 141 -23.95 26.89 -1.87
CA TYR A 141 -24.38 26.10 -0.72
C TYR A 141 -25.36 26.89 0.17
N LEU A 142 -25.06 28.15 0.47
CA LEU A 142 -25.92 29.03 1.27
C LEU A 142 -27.26 29.32 0.58
N TYR A 143 -27.26 29.48 -0.74
CA TYR A 143 -28.47 29.65 -1.54
C TYR A 143 -29.44 28.46 -1.41
N ARG A 144 -28.93 27.21 -1.38
CA ARG A 144 -29.78 26.03 -1.15
C ARG A 144 -30.56 26.06 0.17
N PHE A 145 -30.01 26.72 1.19
CA PHE A 145 -30.66 26.90 2.49
C PHE A 145 -31.40 28.24 2.62
N ARG A 146 -31.54 29.00 1.53
CA ARG A 146 -32.20 30.32 1.50
C ARG A 146 -31.54 31.36 2.42
N LEU A 147 -30.22 31.25 2.59
CA LEU A 147 -29.40 32.22 3.35
C LEU A 147 -28.73 33.27 2.46
N LYS A 148 -28.79 33.08 1.13
CA LYS A 148 -28.40 34.05 0.10
C LYS A 148 -29.47 34.07 -0.99
N ASP A 149 -29.61 35.20 -1.68
CA ASP A 149 -30.59 35.39 -2.77
C ASP A 149 -30.10 34.86 -4.13
N SER A 150 -28.80 34.61 -4.28
CA SER A 150 -28.19 34.10 -5.51
C SER A 150 -27.13 33.03 -5.21
N PRO A 151 -27.03 31.97 -6.03
CA PRO A 151 -25.97 30.98 -5.93
C PRO A 151 -24.62 31.46 -6.52
N ALA A 152 -24.61 32.58 -7.24
CA ALA A 152 -23.42 33.09 -7.93
C ALA A 152 -22.37 33.66 -6.96
N CYS A 153 -21.10 33.51 -7.33
CA CYS A 153 -19.98 34.20 -6.70
C CYS A 153 -19.97 35.66 -7.15
N GLU A 154 -19.52 36.57 -6.27
CA GLU A 154 -19.18 37.95 -6.67
C GLU A 154 -18.04 38.01 -7.69
N CYS A 155 -17.29 36.92 -7.81
CA CYS A 155 -16.23 36.70 -8.78
C CYS A 155 -16.72 36.16 -10.14
N ASP A 156 -18.00 35.78 -10.27
CA ASP A 156 -18.55 35.31 -11.55
C ASP A 156 -18.75 36.52 -12.49
N GLU A 157 -18.37 36.38 -13.77
CA GLU A 157 -18.62 37.43 -14.75
C GLU A 157 -20.14 37.70 -14.88
N PRO A 158 -20.57 38.98 -14.95
CA PRO A 158 -21.97 39.28 -15.16
C PRO A 158 -22.41 38.67 -16.49
N ALA A 159 -23.44 37.81 -16.43
CA ALA A 159 -24.01 37.16 -17.60
C ALA A 159 -24.25 38.19 -18.70
N ARG A 160 -23.60 38.04 -19.85
CA ARG A 160 -23.88 38.85 -21.04
C ARG A 160 -25.34 38.63 -21.41
N LEU A 161 -26.21 39.57 -21.02
CA LEU A 161 -27.60 39.58 -21.46
C LEU A 161 -27.58 39.60 -23.00
N PRO A 162 -28.32 38.72 -23.69
CA PRO A 162 -28.44 38.79 -25.15
C PRO A 162 -29.05 40.15 -25.49
N GLY A 163 -28.31 40.92 -26.30
CA GLY A 163 -28.68 42.28 -26.67
C GLY A 163 -30.09 42.32 -27.25
N LYS A 164 -30.92 43.24 -26.72
CA LYS A 164 -32.21 43.58 -27.32
C LYS A 164 -31.98 43.96 -28.78
N GLN A 165 -32.47 43.15 -29.72
CA GLN A 165 -32.66 43.61 -31.10
C GLN A 165 -33.71 44.72 -31.05
N LYS A 166 -33.27 45.94 -31.38
CA LYS A 166 -34.17 47.05 -31.67
C LYS A 166 -34.83 46.75 -33.02
N THR A 167 -36.13 46.51 -33.01
CA THR A 167 -37.01 46.79 -34.15
C THR A 167 -37.48 48.23 -34.07
#